data_AF-A0A923DN99-F1
#
_entry.id   AF-A0A923DN99-F1
#
_cell.length_a   1.000
_cell.length_b   1.000
_cell.length_c   1.000
_cell.angle_alpha   90.00
_cell.angle_beta   90.00
_cell.angle_gamma   90.00
#
_symmetry.space_group_name_H-M   'P 1'
#
loop_
_entity.id
_entity.type
_entity.pdbx_description
1 polymer ?
#
loop_
_entity_poly.entity_id
_entity_poly.type
_entity_poly.pdbx_seq_one_letter_code
_entity_poly.pdbx_strand_id
1 'polypeptide(L)'
;MPRVKRSVTAHKKRRKILKAAKGFLLSRSKLLRTATEAVNHAMAYAYRDRKVRKRDFRKLWITRINAAARLNDISYSRLING
;
A
#
# COMPACT_ATOMS: atom_id res chain seq x y z
N MET A 1 -8.23 -29.57 -34.65
CA MET A 1 -7.81 -29.15 -33.29
C MET A 1 -8.99 -29.25 -32.32
N PRO A 2 -8.83 -29.87 -31.13
CA PRO A 2 -9.92 -29.98 -30.16
C PRO A 2 -10.21 -28.64 -29.44
N ARG A 3 -11.48 -28.33 -29.18
CA ARG A 3 -11.93 -27.13 -28.45
C ARG A 3 -11.80 -27.33 -26.94
N VAL A 4 -10.91 -26.60 -26.28
CA VAL A 4 -10.76 -26.63 -24.81
C VAL A 4 -11.70 -25.63 -24.12
N LYS A 5 -12.64 -26.12 -23.30
CA LYS A 5 -13.60 -25.29 -22.55
C LYS A 5 -12.96 -24.65 -21.30
N ARG A 6 -13.27 -23.37 -21.03
CA ARG A 6 -12.68 -22.58 -19.92
C ARG A 6 -13.50 -22.55 -18.61
N SER A 7 -14.52 -23.40 -18.46
CA SER A 7 -15.50 -23.31 -17.36
C SER A 7 -14.84 -23.25 -15.97
N VAL A 8 -14.09 -24.28 -15.56
CA VAL A 8 -13.48 -24.34 -14.22
C VAL A 8 -12.39 -23.29 -14.02
N THR A 9 -11.59 -23.03 -15.06
CA THR A 9 -10.47 -22.07 -14.98
C THR A 9 -10.96 -20.63 -14.82
N ALA A 10 -12.08 -20.26 -15.44
CA ALA A 10 -12.71 -18.95 -15.25
C ALA A 10 -13.19 -18.74 -13.81
N HIS A 11 -13.86 -19.74 -13.21
CA HIS A 11 -14.29 -19.67 -11.81
C HIS A 11 -13.11 -19.56 -10.84
N LYS A 12 -12.01 -20.31 -11.07
CA LYS A 12 -10.79 -20.22 -10.27
C LYS A 12 -10.18 -18.80 -10.32
N LYS A 13 -10.10 -18.18 -11.50
CA LYS A 13 -9.60 -16.80 -11.66
C LYS A 13 -10.47 -15.78 -10.93
N ARG A 14 -11.80 -15.87 -11.04
CA ARG A 14 -12.74 -14.99 -10.33
C ARG A 14 -12.58 -15.10 -8.82
N ARG A 15 -12.48 -16.33 -8.27
CA ARG A 15 -12.26 -16.54 -6.83
C ARG A 15 -10.94 -15.95 -6.34
N LYS A 16 -9.86 -16.03 -7.13
CA LYS A 16 -8.56 -15.43 -6.78
C LYS A 16 -8.67 -13.92 -6.60
N ILE A 17 -9.33 -13.23 -7.52
CA ILE A 17 -9.50 -11.76 -7.46
C ILE A 17 -10.39 -11.36 -6.29
N LEU A 18 -11.54 -12.03 -6.11
CA LEU A 18 -12.44 -11.71 -4.98
C LEU A 18 -11.81 -12.00 -3.62
N LYS A 19 -10.94 -13.02 -3.53
CA LYS A 19 -10.15 -13.29 -2.32
C LYS A 19 -9.17 -12.15 -2.03
N ALA A 20 -8.53 -11.58 -3.06
CA ALA A 20 -7.64 -10.43 -2.91
C ALA A 20 -8.39 -9.13 -2.55
N ALA A 21 -9.65 -8.99 -2.99
CA ALA A 21 -10.52 -7.85 -2.70
C ALA A 21 -11.30 -7.97 -1.38
N LYS A 22 -10.99 -8.97 -0.54
CA LYS A 22 -11.69 -9.18 0.73
C LYS A 22 -11.51 -7.95 1.63
N GLY A 23 -12.60 -7.49 2.24
CA GLY A 23 -12.60 -6.30 3.11
C GLY A 23 -12.82 -4.98 2.38
N PHE A 24 -12.88 -4.98 1.04
CA PHE A 24 -13.27 -3.78 0.30
C PHE A 24 -14.76 -3.47 0.49
N LEU A 25 -15.07 -2.18 0.56
CA LEU A 25 -16.43 -1.69 0.78
C LEU A 25 -17.33 -1.96 -0.44
N LEU A 26 -18.58 -2.31 -0.17
CA LEU A 26 -19.68 -2.39 -1.14
C LEU A 26 -19.34 -3.27 -2.35
N SER A 27 -19.52 -2.73 -3.57
CA SER A 27 -19.35 -3.44 -4.84
C SER A 27 -17.90 -3.85 -5.11
N ARG A 28 -16.93 -3.22 -4.45
CA ARG A 28 -15.49 -3.50 -4.65
C ARG A 28 -15.05 -4.84 -4.07
N SER A 29 -15.87 -5.49 -3.24
CA SER A 29 -15.63 -6.87 -2.76
C SER A 29 -16.54 -7.93 -3.39
N LYS A 30 -17.60 -7.52 -4.10
CA LYS A 30 -18.64 -8.45 -4.62
C LYS A 30 -18.61 -8.60 -6.15
N LEU A 31 -18.49 -7.48 -6.88
CA LEU A 31 -18.55 -7.46 -8.34
C LEU A 31 -17.14 -7.62 -8.92
N LEU A 32 -16.98 -8.50 -9.92
CA LEU A 32 -15.64 -8.85 -10.44
C LEU A 32 -14.93 -7.66 -11.10
N ARG A 33 -15.65 -6.84 -11.88
CA ARG A 33 -15.05 -5.70 -12.61
C ARG A 33 -14.51 -4.66 -11.64
N THR A 34 -15.37 -4.17 -10.75
CA THR A 34 -15.01 -3.18 -9.72
C THR A 34 -13.97 -3.71 -8.73
N ALA A 35 -14.04 -5.00 -8.36
CA ALA A 35 -13.01 -5.62 -7.52
C ALA A 35 -11.65 -5.68 -8.22
N THR A 36 -11.62 -5.98 -9.52
CA THR A 36 -10.37 -6.01 -10.29
C THR A 36 -9.74 -4.62 -10.36
N GLU A 37 -10.52 -3.59 -10.67
CA GLU A 37 -10.06 -2.20 -10.69
C GLU A 37 -9.51 -1.77 -9.32
N ALA A 38 -10.27 -2.04 -8.25
CA ALA A 38 -9.85 -1.70 -6.89
C ALA A 38 -8.56 -2.42 -6.47
N VAL A 39 -8.42 -3.71 -6.80
CA VAL A 39 -7.20 -4.48 -6.51
C VAL A 39 -6.00 -3.94 -7.27
N ASN A 40 -6.17 -3.57 -8.54
CA ASN A 40 -5.08 -3.00 -9.35
C ASN A 40 -4.60 -1.66 -8.78
N HIS A 41 -5.52 -0.77 -8.39
CA HIS A 41 -5.16 0.49 -7.74
C HIS A 41 -4.46 0.26 -6.39
N ALA A 42 -4.97 -0.67 -5.58
CA ALA A 42 -4.36 -1.01 -4.30
C ALA A 42 -2.92 -1.55 -4.47
N MET A 43 -2.67 -2.36 -5.50
CA MET A 43 -1.32 -2.85 -5.81
C MET A 43 -0.37 -1.71 -6.21
N ALA A 44 -0.84 -0.75 -7.00
CA ALA A 44 -0.05 0.43 -7.37
C ALA A 44 0.32 1.27 -6.14
N TYR A 45 -0.65 1.51 -5.24
CA TYR A 45 -0.41 2.22 -3.98
C TYR A 45 0.54 1.47 -3.07
N ALA A 46 0.39 0.15 -2.93
CA ALA A 46 1.30 -0.66 -2.12
C ALA A 46 2.76 -0.56 -2.61
N TYR A 47 3.00 -0.53 -3.92
CA TYR A 47 4.35 -0.33 -4.46
C TYR A 47 4.90 1.05 -4.10
N ARG A 48 4.11 2.11 -4.34
CA ARG A 48 4.49 3.50 -4.03
C ARG A 48 4.78 3.68 -2.53
N ASP A 49 3.88 3.20 -1.68
CA ASP A 49 3.90 3.47 -0.24
C ASP A 49 5.04 2.74 0.47
N ARG A 50 5.54 1.62 -0.08
CA ARG A 50 6.80 1.01 0.41
C ARG A 50 7.99 1.96 0.35
N LYS A 51 8.04 2.85 -0.66
CA LYS A 51 9.09 3.88 -0.77
C LYS A 51 8.78 5.09 0.13
N VAL A 52 7.51 5.50 0.20
CA VAL A 52 7.06 6.64 1.01
C VAL A 52 7.27 6.37 2.51
N ARG A 53 6.95 5.18 2.99
CA ARG A 53 7.14 4.77 4.40
C ARG A 53 8.56 5.01 4.91
N LYS A 54 9.58 4.79 4.08
CA LYS A 54 10.99 5.07 4.45
C LYS A 54 11.22 6.57 4.72
N ARG A 55 10.58 7.44 3.94
CA ARG A 55 10.64 8.90 4.11
C ARG A 55 9.85 9.35 5.32
N ASP A 56 8.68 8.74 5.57
CA ASP A 56 7.83 9.09 6.71
C ASP A 56 8.51 8.76 8.04
N PHE A 57 9.16 7.59 8.15
CA PHE A 57 9.96 7.26 9.34
C PHE A 57 11.12 8.23 9.53
N ARG A 58 11.84 8.60 8.46
CA ARG A 58 12.91 9.59 8.56
C ARG A 58 12.37 10.93 9.06
N LYS A 59 11.22 11.39 8.55
CA LYS A 59 10.57 12.62 9.04
C LYS A 59 10.22 12.51 10.53
N LEU A 60 9.66 11.39 10.96
CA LEU A 60 9.35 11.14 12.38
C LEU A 60 10.60 11.14 13.27
N TRP A 61 11.71 10.58 12.79
CA TRP A 61 12.96 10.59 13.55
C TRP A 61 13.52 12.01 13.66
N ILE A 62 13.51 12.78 12.56
CA ILE A 62 13.92 14.18 12.57
C ILE A 62 13.09 14.99 13.58
N THR A 63 11.77 14.81 13.62
CA THR A 63 10.92 15.54 14.57
C THR A 63 11.22 15.16 16.03
N ARG A 64 11.45 13.87 16.31
CA ARG A 64 11.85 13.40 17.64
C ARG A 64 13.21 13.94 18.08
N ILE A 65 14.21 13.89 17.20
CA ILE A 65 15.55 14.42 17.48
C ILE A 65 15.48 15.93 17.69
N ASN A 66 14.72 16.66 16.85
CA ASN A 66 14.56 18.10 17.02
C ASN A 66 13.89 18.47 18.34
N ALA A 67 12.91 17.68 18.81
CA ALA A 67 12.30 17.89 20.12
C ALA A 67 13.34 17.73 21.26
N ALA A 68 14.18 16.70 21.20
CA ALA A 68 15.25 16.47 22.18
C ALA A 68 16.37 17.54 22.11
N ALA A 69 16.75 17.95 20.91
CA ALA A 69 17.73 19.02 20.68
C ALA A 69 17.28 20.34 21.31
N ARG A 70 15.99 20.68 21.15
CA ARG A 70 15.41 21.90 21.73
C ARG A 70 15.40 21.91 23.26
N LEU A 71 15.36 20.76 23.92
CA LEU A 71 15.52 20.69 25.38
C LEU A 71 16.92 21.12 25.84
N ASN A 72 17.90 21.08 24.94
CA ASN A 72 19.29 21.48 25.17
C ASN A 72 19.62 22.79 24.45
N ASP A 73 18.61 23.62 24.16
CA ASP A 73 18.72 24.93 23.48
C ASP A 73 19.44 24.93 22.13
N ILE A 74 19.52 23.76 21.47
CA ILE A 74 20.09 23.60 20.14
C ILE A 74 19.03 23.19 19.11
N SER A 75 19.19 23.63 17.87
CA SER A 75 18.30 23.21 16.77
C SER A 75 18.79 21.91 16.15
N TYR A 76 17.89 21.11 15.56
CA TYR A 76 18.26 19.92 14.81
C TYR A 76 19.35 20.17 13.77
N SER A 77 19.29 21.31 13.05
CA SER A 77 20.28 21.67 12.03
C SER A 77 21.66 21.87 12.65
N ARG A 78 21.75 22.58 13.79
CA ARG A 78 23.01 22.79 14.50
C ARG A 78 23.56 21.49 15.09
N LEU A 79 22.69 20.60 15.59
CA LEU A 79 23.07 19.29 16.12
C LEU A 79 23.62 18.34 15.06
N ILE A 80 23.12 18.40 13.82
CA ILE A 80 23.59 17.56 12.71
C ILE A 80 24.80 18.17 11.99
N ASN A 81 24.97 19.49 12.07
CA ASN A 81 26.10 20.21 11.50
C ASN A 81 27.32 20.27 12.43
N GLY A 82 27.12 19.99 13.73
CA GLY A 82 28.19 19.83 14.71
C GLY A 82 28.75 18.43 14.69
#